data_AF-A0A517QUX8-F1
#
_entry.id   AF-A0A517QUX8-F1
#
_cell.length_a   1.000
_cell.length_b   1.000
_cell.length_c   1.000
_cell.angle_alpha   90.00
_cell.angle_beta   90.00
_cell.angle_gamma   90.00
#
_symmetry.space_group_name_H-M   'P 1'
#
loop_
_entity.id
_entity.type
_entity.pdbx_description
1 polymer ?
#
loop_
_entity_poly.entity_id
_entity_poly.type
_entity_poly.pdbx_seq_one_letter_code
_entity_poly.pdbx_strand_id
1 'polypeptide(L)'
;MTETLIGGFVLRFLQSLMNASPFILAGLVIAGVFHRLMGRDMTTRLFGGNSKRSLFQAWLIGMLLPVCSLGVIPVIREMRRIGLKGGTILAFAMAAPLFNPLSVLYGLTLSEPMAIVTFAFCSLIVVTGVGLIWDRMFPDSSASAPPTAEVGYGIKRMLAIGVSAAREAAGLSALYIFIGLIGVSSLGVIIPAGGLQNSMNGDNPIAPLTMTAVAVPVYATPLLAMSQLGMMFQHANSPGAAFVLLVLGAGMNLGLVFWMIRQYGWKKSGVWFGLLLVVVLGLAYGVDRPLYPHGIDAADHSHAFDIYCRPFKGAIPNVANAVIMKLQRDTPPFELYASLMLGCIVLVGILLNTLDRQHRIETWLESQPEVVEKSKFDIVVPGSVLGGLALVGLIATSIVGCYAYYPPPEDVLEEMRIAKAEALGSALSGDETHSKYWMEICDDWSRKLEVGTFLRDGKLSDYHRIKARIFREQLELLEHEVEDNEPEEVRKLVAKIGRTQLRLASAFSNER
;
A
#
# COMPACT_ATOMS: atom_id res chain seq x y z
N MET A 1 -22.83 9.24 20.79
CA MET A 1 -22.47 7.92 20.20
C MET A 1 -22.58 7.94 18.69
N THR A 2 -23.68 8.40 18.10
CA THR A 2 -23.82 8.58 16.65
C THR A 2 -22.80 9.56 16.07
N GLU A 3 -22.60 10.71 16.71
CA GLU A 3 -21.60 11.71 16.26
C GLU A 3 -20.17 11.15 16.27
N THR A 4 -19.79 10.39 17.30
CA THR A 4 -18.46 9.75 17.37
C THR A 4 -18.28 8.66 16.32
N LEU A 5 -19.35 7.92 15.97
CA LEU A 5 -19.30 6.94 14.87
C LEU A 5 -19.17 7.63 13.49
N ILE A 6 -19.90 8.72 13.27
CA ILE A 6 -19.79 9.51 12.02
C ILE A 6 -18.40 10.15 11.91
N GLY A 7 -17.88 10.73 12.99
CA GLY A 7 -16.52 11.28 13.01
C GLY A 7 -15.46 10.21 12.77
N GLY A 8 -15.63 9.02 13.36
CA GLY A 8 -14.76 7.87 13.10
C GLY A 8 -14.78 7.43 11.64
N PHE A 9 -15.97 7.36 11.03
CA PHE A 9 -16.12 7.08 9.60
C PHE A 9 -15.38 8.10 8.74
N VAL A 10 -15.63 9.40 8.98
CA VAL A 10 -15.01 10.50 8.22
C VAL A 10 -13.49 10.47 8.37
N LEU A 11 -12.99 10.26 9.60
CA LEU A 11 -11.55 10.16 9.85
C LEU A 11 -10.92 9.01 9.05
N ARG A 12 -11.48 7.80 9.12
CA ARG A 12 -10.95 6.64 8.38
C ARG A 12 -11.04 6.80 6.87
N PHE A 13 -12.10 7.45 6.39
CA PHE A 13 -12.25 7.79 4.98
C PHE A 13 -11.14 8.73 4.51
N LEU A 14 -10.92 9.84 5.24
CA LEU A 14 -9.91 10.84 4.89
C LEU A 14 -8.49 10.27 5.01
N GLN A 15 -8.18 9.55 6.10
CA GLN A 15 -6.89 8.86 6.26
C GLN A 15 -6.63 7.90 5.09
N SER A 16 -7.61 7.03 4.77
CA SER A 16 -7.44 6.08 3.67
C SER A 16 -7.27 6.76 2.32
N LEU A 17 -8.01 7.85 2.07
CA LEU A 17 -7.88 8.64 0.83
C LEU A 17 -6.50 9.30 0.73
N MET A 18 -6.00 9.90 1.81
CA MET A 18 -4.70 10.58 1.81
C MET A 18 -3.55 9.58 1.64
N ASN A 19 -3.58 8.47 2.38
CA ASN A 19 -2.60 7.38 2.26
C ASN A 19 -2.62 6.75 0.85
N ALA A 20 -3.81 6.64 0.23
CA ALA A 20 -3.96 6.07 -1.11
C ALA A 20 -3.58 7.03 -2.25
N SER A 21 -3.67 8.34 -2.02
CA SER A 21 -3.53 9.37 -3.05
C SER A 21 -2.26 9.25 -3.91
N PRO A 22 -1.03 9.08 -3.35
CA PRO A 22 0.17 8.95 -4.18
C PRO A 22 0.12 7.72 -5.11
N PHE A 23 -0.46 6.62 -4.65
CA PHE A 23 -0.61 5.39 -5.43
C PHE A 23 -1.74 5.49 -6.46
N ILE A 24 -2.81 6.21 -6.17
CA ILE A 24 -3.88 6.51 -7.14
C ILE A 24 -3.32 7.37 -8.27
N LEU A 25 -2.53 8.40 -7.95
CA LEU A 25 -1.85 9.22 -8.94
C LEU A 25 -0.93 8.38 -9.84
N ALA A 26 -0.10 7.52 -9.25
CA ALA A 26 0.75 6.61 -10.01
C ALA A 26 -0.09 5.71 -10.94
N GLY A 27 -1.20 5.16 -10.44
CA GLY A 27 -2.13 4.35 -11.22
C GLY A 27 -2.77 5.09 -12.40
N LEU A 28 -3.16 6.35 -12.21
CA LEU A 28 -3.71 7.20 -13.27
C LEU A 28 -2.66 7.51 -14.35
N VAL A 29 -1.42 7.78 -13.95
CA VAL A 29 -0.30 7.99 -14.88
C VAL A 29 0.00 6.72 -15.67
N ILE A 30 0.10 5.56 -15.00
CA ILE A 30 0.33 4.26 -15.65
C ILE A 30 -0.80 3.94 -16.64
N ALA A 31 -2.06 4.15 -16.25
CA ALA A 31 -3.20 3.97 -17.14
C ALA A 31 -3.12 4.92 -18.37
N GLY A 32 -2.75 6.18 -18.17
CA GLY A 32 -2.54 7.14 -19.25
C GLY A 32 -1.38 6.75 -20.19
N VAL A 33 -0.28 6.21 -19.64
CA VAL A 33 0.85 5.67 -20.42
C VAL A 33 0.41 4.46 -21.27
N PHE A 34 -0.35 3.53 -20.67
CA PHE A 34 -0.89 2.38 -21.41
C PHE A 34 -1.83 2.83 -22.53
N HIS A 35 -2.72 3.77 -22.22
CA HIS A 35 -3.72 4.27 -23.16
C HIS A 35 -3.12 5.08 -24.32
N ARG A 36 -2.18 6.00 -24.04
CA ARG A 36 -1.72 7.01 -25.02
C ARG A 36 -0.34 6.75 -25.62
N LEU A 37 0.54 6.02 -24.95
CA LEU A 37 1.92 5.80 -25.41
C LEU A 37 2.15 4.37 -25.90
N MET A 38 1.76 3.37 -25.12
CA MET A 38 2.06 1.97 -25.44
C MET A 38 1.15 1.37 -26.50
N GLY A 39 -0.13 1.73 -26.49
CA GLY A 39 -1.14 1.14 -27.37
C GLY A 39 -1.37 -0.35 -27.12
N ARG A 40 -2.17 -0.98 -27.99
CA ARG A 40 -2.62 -2.37 -27.82
C ARG A 40 -1.50 -3.39 -27.96
N ASP A 41 -0.67 -3.28 -28.99
CA ASP A 41 0.30 -4.31 -29.34
C ASP A 41 1.43 -4.41 -28.33
N MET A 42 2.00 -3.27 -27.91
CA MET A 42 3.09 -3.27 -26.93
C MET A 42 2.58 -3.71 -25.55
N THR A 43 1.40 -3.26 -25.13
CA THR A 43 0.83 -3.67 -23.83
C THR A 43 0.54 -5.18 -23.83
N THR A 44 0.00 -5.71 -24.92
CA THR A 44 -0.19 -7.17 -25.09
C THR A 44 1.13 -7.92 -25.03
N ARG A 45 2.19 -7.41 -25.68
CA ARG A 45 3.53 -8.01 -25.64
C ARG A 45 4.16 -7.96 -24.24
N LEU A 46 4.01 -6.85 -23.53
CA LEU A 46 4.55 -6.65 -22.18
C LEU A 46 3.95 -7.67 -21.20
N PHE A 47 2.64 -7.91 -21.28
CA PHE A 47 1.93 -8.87 -20.45
C PHE A 47 1.86 -10.29 -21.05
N GLY A 48 2.68 -10.63 -22.05
CA GLY A 48 2.80 -12.01 -22.55
C GLY A 48 1.64 -12.52 -23.42
N GLY A 49 0.74 -11.64 -23.83
CA GLY A 49 -0.42 -11.93 -24.65
C GLY A 49 -1.25 -13.07 -24.11
N ASN A 50 -1.51 -14.08 -24.96
CA ASN A 50 -2.38 -15.20 -24.64
C ASN A 50 -1.66 -16.42 -24.04
N SER A 51 -0.37 -16.32 -23.71
CA SER A 51 0.44 -17.44 -23.21
C SER A 51 0.32 -17.62 -21.69
N LYS A 52 0.67 -18.81 -21.17
CA LYS A 52 0.80 -19.06 -19.71
C LYS A 52 1.85 -18.16 -19.04
N ARG A 53 2.82 -17.65 -19.82
CA ARG A 53 3.83 -16.67 -19.35
C ARG A 53 3.21 -15.33 -18.94
N SER A 54 2.00 -15.02 -19.42
CA SER A 54 1.30 -13.77 -19.11
C SER A 54 1.04 -13.59 -17.61
N LEU A 55 0.74 -14.67 -16.89
CA LEU A 55 0.45 -14.62 -15.45
C LEU A 55 1.70 -14.28 -14.64
N PHE A 56 2.83 -14.92 -14.96
CA PHE A 56 4.11 -14.61 -14.33
C PHE A 56 4.57 -13.18 -14.63
N GLN A 57 4.40 -12.72 -15.88
CA GLN A 57 4.74 -11.35 -16.25
C GLN A 57 3.82 -10.33 -15.57
N ALA A 58 2.52 -10.60 -15.48
CA ALA A 58 1.57 -9.77 -14.75
C ALA A 58 1.94 -9.67 -13.27
N TRP A 59 2.34 -10.78 -12.64
CA TRP A 59 2.82 -10.80 -11.26
C TRP A 59 4.09 -9.95 -11.10
N LEU A 60 5.11 -10.19 -11.94
CA LEU A 60 6.38 -9.49 -11.85
C LEU A 60 6.24 -7.99 -12.10
N ILE A 61 5.49 -7.58 -13.13
CA ILE A 61 5.23 -6.17 -13.42
C ILE A 61 4.41 -5.55 -12.29
N GLY A 62 3.43 -6.27 -11.74
CA GLY A 62 2.68 -5.85 -10.57
C GLY A 62 3.60 -5.47 -9.41
N MET A 63 4.46 -6.40 -8.99
CA MET A 63 5.37 -6.18 -7.85
C MET A 63 6.37 -5.03 -8.03
N LEU A 64 6.64 -4.62 -9.27
CA LEU A 64 7.57 -3.52 -9.57
C LEU A 64 6.89 -2.16 -9.60
N LEU A 65 5.59 -2.10 -9.89
CA LEU A 65 4.87 -0.84 -10.02
C LEU A 65 4.39 -0.34 -8.65
N PRO A 66 4.63 0.93 -8.29
CA PRO A 66 4.19 1.54 -7.04
C PRO A 66 2.70 1.89 -7.11
N VAL A 67 1.84 0.87 -7.18
CA VAL A 67 0.38 1.02 -7.16
C VAL A 67 -0.20 0.24 -5.99
N CYS A 68 -1.34 0.70 -5.48
CA CYS A 68 -2.11 0.02 -4.44
C CYS A 68 -3.41 -0.55 -5.04
N SER A 69 -4.21 -1.24 -4.25
CA SER A 69 -5.47 -1.85 -4.74
C SER A 69 -6.52 -0.83 -5.20
N LEU A 70 -6.44 0.44 -4.75
CA LEU A 70 -7.25 1.53 -5.30
C LEU A 70 -6.63 2.11 -6.59
N GLY A 71 -5.30 2.30 -6.61
CA GLY A 71 -4.57 2.81 -7.77
C GLY A 71 -4.51 1.84 -8.96
N VAL A 72 -4.70 0.54 -8.72
CA VAL A 72 -4.71 -0.47 -9.79
C VAL A 72 -5.98 -0.42 -10.63
N ILE A 73 -7.09 0.13 -10.10
CA ILE A 73 -8.40 0.22 -10.76
C ILE A 73 -8.34 0.90 -12.14
N PRO A 74 -7.80 2.12 -12.30
CA PRO A 74 -7.68 2.74 -13.62
C PRO A 74 -6.80 1.90 -14.58
N VAL A 75 -5.75 1.26 -14.06
CA VAL A 75 -4.85 0.43 -14.87
C VAL A 75 -5.56 -0.81 -15.42
N ILE A 76 -6.26 -1.57 -14.57
CA ILE A 76 -6.98 -2.79 -15.00
C ILE A 76 -8.15 -2.48 -15.93
N ARG A 77 -8.75 -1.29 -15.81
CA ARG A 77 -9.77 -0.81 -16.74
C ARG A 77 -9.18 -0.54 -18.12
N GLU A 78 -7.96 0.00 -18.18
CA GLU A 78 -7.27 0.18 -19.44
C GLU A 78 -6.80 -1.16 -20.03
N MET A 79 -6.25 -2.06 -19.21
CA MET A 79 -5.93 -3.43 -19.62
C MET A 79 -7.16 -4.17 -20.19
N ARG A 80 -8.34 -3.93 -19.60
CA ARG A 80 -9.63 -4.45 -20.08
C ARG A 80 -10.01 -3.88 -21.44
N ARG A 81 -9.87 -2.57 -21.64
CA ARG A 81 -10.14 -1.91 -22.93
C ARG A 81 -9.23 -2.44 -24.03
N ILE A 82 -7.94 -2.60 -23.73
CA ILE A 82 -6.93 -3.16 -24.64
C ILE A 82 -7.24 -4.62 -25.04
N GLY A 83 -7.92 -5.35 -24.15
CA GLY A 83 -8.40 -6.70 -24.42
C GLY A 83 -7.50 -7.81 -23.94
N LEU A 84 -6.74 -7.57 -22.87
CA LEU A 84 -6.00 -8.62 -22.17
C LEU A 84 -6.96 -9.68 -21.60
N LYS A 85 -6.46 -10.90 -21.43
CA LYS A 85 -7.19 -12.00 -20.81
C LYS A 85 -7.60 -11.65 -19.38
N GLY A 86 -8.78 -12.12 -18.97
CA GLY A 86 -9.27 -11.88 -17.62
C GLY A 86 -8.33 -12.37 -16.54
N GLY A 87 -7.73 -13.56 -16.70
CA GLY A 87 -6.77 -14.11 -15.74
C GLY A 87 -5.53 -13.23 -15.58
N THR A 88 -4.98 -12.70 -16.66
CA THR A 88 -3.85 -11.75 -16.64
C THR A 88 -4.20 -10.45 -15.93
N ILE A 89 -5.38 -9.90 -16.19
CA ILE A 89 -5.85 -8.67 -15.54
C ILE A 89 -6.01 -8.89 -14.03
N LEU A 90 -6.65 -9.99 -13.62
CA LEU A 90 -6.87 -10.31 -12.22
C LEU A 90 -5.57 -10.67 -11.49
N ALA A 91 -4.63 -11.35 -12.17
CA ALA A 91 -3.31 -11.62 -11.63
C ALA A 91 -2.53 -10.34 -11.37
N PHE A 92 -2.54 -9.39 -12.31
CA PHE A 92 -1.95 -8.06 -12.11
C PHE A 92 -2.65 -7.29 -10.99
N ALA A 93 -3.98 -7.28 -10.96
CA ALA A 93 -4.79 -6.58 -9.96
C ALA A 93 -4.45 -7.01 -8.54
N MET A 94 -4.23 -8.31 -8.33
CA MET A 94 -3.86 -8.88 -7.04
C MET A 94 -2.38 -8.69 -6.71
N ALA A 95 -1.49 -8.86 -7.70
CA ALA A 95 -0.04 -8.80 -7.50
C ALA A 95 0.49 -7.39 -7.23
N ALA A 96 -0.07 -6.38 -7.89
CA ALA A 96 0.48 -5.03 -7.83
C ALA A 96 0.43 -4.38 -6.43
N PRO A 97 -0.65 -4.55 -5.64
CA PRO A 97 -0.72 -4.01 -4.29
C PRO A 97 0.00 -4.83 -3.22
N LEU A 98 0.41 -6.07 -3.54
CA LEU A 98 1.03 -6.98 -2.58
C LEU A 98 2.43 -6.52 -2.17
N PHE A 99 3.22 -6.11 -3.16
CA PHE A 99 4.61 -5.72 -2.98
C PHE A 99 4.93 -4.50 -3.81
N ASN A 100 5.75 -3.61 -3.27
CA ASN A 100 6.49 -2.64 -4.04
C ASN A 100 7.93 -2.57 -3.49
N PRO A 101 8.88 -1.93 -4.19
CA PRO A 101 10.27 -1.88 -3.72
C PRO A 101 10.42 -1.33 -2.29
N LEU A 102 9.60 -0.33 -1.94
CA LEU A 102 9.58 0.28 -0.60
C LEU A 102 9.14 -0.71 0.49
N SER A 103 8.06 -1.46 0.23
CA SER A 103 7.44 -2.37 1.19
C SER A 103 8.25 -3.65 1.34
N VAL A 104 8.90 -4.13 0.27
CA VAL A 104 9.84 -5.26 0.35
C VAL A 104 11.06 -4.92 1.19
N LEU A 105 11.67 -3.73 1.00
CA LEU A 105 12.78 -3.27 1.84
C LEU A 105 12.39 -3.18 3.32
N TYR A 106 11.19 -2.67 3.59
CA TYR A 106 10.61 -2.62 4.93
C TYR A 106 10.36 -4.03 5.51
N GLY A 107 9.76 -4.93 4.73
CA GLY A 107 9.50 -6.30 5.15
C GLY A 107 10.77 -7.09 5.45
N LEU A 108 11.82 -6.97 4.62
CA LEU A 108 13.08 -7.71 4.77
C LEU A 108 13.90 -7.30 6.01
N THR A 109 13.65 -6.10 6.54
CA THR A 109 14.37 -5.55 7.69
C THR A 109 13.63 -5.84 8.99
N LEU A 110 12.30 -5.83 8.97
CA LEU A 110 11.46 -6.09 10.14
C LEU A 110 11.11 -7.55 10.37
N SER A 111 10.94 -8.31 9.29
CA SER A 111 10.56 -9.72 9.33
C SER A 111 11.75 -10.61 9.01
N GLU A 112 11.63 -11.89 9.32
CA GLU A 112 12.57 -12.89 8.81
C GLU A 112 12.54 -12.86 7.27
N PRO A 113 13.68 -12.65 6.59
CA PRO A 113 13.73 -12.58 5.12
C PRO A 113 13.07 -13.79 4.45
N MET A 114 13.16 -14.97 5.08
CA MET A 114 12.51 -16.20 4.63
C MET A 114 10.97 -16.10 4.60
N ALA A 115 10.34 -15.39 5.53
CA ALA A 115 8.89 -15.19 5.54
C ALA A 115 8.44 -14.34 4.35
N ILE A 116 9.16 -13.27 4.04
CA ILE A 116 8.86 -12.38 2.90
C ILE A 116 9.03 -13.12 1.57
N VAL A 117 10.11 -13.90 1.41
CA VAL A 117 10.34 -14.71 0.21
C VAL A 117 9.25 -15.76 0.05
N THR A 118 8.87 -16.44 1.15
CA THR A 118 7.78 -17.42 1.15
C THR A 118 6.46 -16.76 0.76
N PHE A 119 6.13 -15.59 1.31
CA PHE A 119 4.89 -14.86 0.97
C PHE A 119 4.88 -14.39 -0.49
N ALA A 120 6.01 -13.92 -1.02
CA ALA A 120 6.15 -13.58 -2.42
C ALA A 120 5.92 -14.82 -3.32
N PHE A 121 6.51 -15.96 -2.97
CA PHE A 121 6.33 -17.21 -3.70
C PHE A 121 4.88 -17.74 -3.62
N CYS A 122 4.28 -17.73 -2.43
CA CYS A 122 2.87 -18.09 -2.23
C CYS A 122 1.96 -17.15 -3.03
N SER A 123 2.25 -15.85 -3.09
CA SER A 123 1.47 -14.91 -3.90
C SER A 123 1.54 -15.25 -5.39
N LEU A 124 2.70 -15.68 -5.89
CA LEU A 124 2.87 -16.15 -7.26
C LEU A 124 2.02 -17.41 -7.53
N ILE A 125 1.98 -18.34 -6.57
CA ILE A 125 1.12 -19.53 -6.65
C ILE A 125 -0.36 -19.12 -6.68
N VAL A 126 -0.78 -18.19 -5.83
CA VAL A 126 -2.16 -17.67 -5.80
C VAL A 126 -2.54 -17.10 -7.16
N VAL A 127 -1.81 -16.09 -7.65
CA VAL A 127 -2.18 -15.41 -8.90
C VAL A 127 -2.07 -16.31 -10.12
N THR A 128 -1.09 -17.23 -10.15
CA THR A 128 -0.93 -18.18 -11.25
C THR A 128 -2.02 -19.26 -11.20
N GLY A 129 -2.28 -19.85 -10.04
CA GLY A 129 -3.29 -20.89 -9.87
C GLY A 129 -4.71 -20.37 -10.15
N VAL A 130 -5.07 -19.26 -9.49
CA VAL A 130 -6.37 -18.60 -9.68
C VAL A 130 -6.53 -18.11 -11.11
N GLY A 131 -5.49 -17.49 -11.69
CA GLY A 131 -5.49 -16.99 -13.06
C GLY A 131 -5.63 -18.09 -14.12
N LEU A 132 -4.92 -19.22 -13.97
CA LEU A 132 -5.01 -20.35 -14.90
C LEU A 132 -6.39 -21.01 -14.87
N ILE A 133 -6.95 -21.21 -13.68
CA ILE A 133 -8.28 -21.81 -13.52
C ILE A 133 -9.33 -20.86 -14.09
N TRP A 134 -9.21 -19.55 -13.83
CA TRP A 134 -10.09 -18.54 -14.42
C TRP A 134 -10.07 -18.57 -15.94
N ASP A 135 -8.89 -18.53 -16.57
CA ASP A 135 -8.76 -18.55 -18.03
C ASP A 135 -9.29 -19.85 -18.63
N ARG A 136 -9.21 -20.96 -17.89
CA ARG A 136 -9.76 -22.26 -18.32
C ARG A 136 -11.29 -22.33 -18.20
N MET A 137 -11.87 -21.71 -17.17
CA MET A 137 -13.32 -21.67 -16.97
C MET A 137 -14.00 -20.61 -17.84
N PHE A 138 -13.31 -19.51 -18.15
CA PHE A 138 -13.86 -18.35 -18.87
C PHE A 138 -12.91 -17.87 -20.00
N PRO A 139 -12.72 -18.70 -21.04
CA PRO A 139 -11.81 -18.39 -22.16
C PRO A 139 -12.24 -17.14 -22.95
N ASP A 140 -13.54 -16.89 -23.10
CA ASP A 140 -14.10 -15.71 -23.81
C ASP A 140 -14.11 -14.45 -22.95
N SER A 141 -13.19 -14.34 -22.00
CA SER A 141 -13.16 -13.19 -21.10
C SER A 141 -12.51 -11.97 -21.73
N SER A 142 -11.84 -12.00 -22.88
CA SER A 142 -11.23 -10.81 -23.50
C SER A 142 -12.27 -9.86 -24.12
N ALA A 143 -12.05 -8.55 -24.02
CA ALA A 143 -12.87 -7.54 -24.69
C ALA A 143 -12.04 -6.86 -25.78
N SER A 144 -12.47 -6.84 -27.04
CA SER A 144 -11.72 -6.15 -28.10
C SER A 144 -12.31 -4.76 -28.34
N ALA A 145 -11.70 -3.70 -27.79
CA ALA A 145 -11.97 -2.34 -28.23
C ALA A 145 -11.19 -1.99 -29.51
N PRO A 146 -11.69 -1.06 -30.34
CA PRO A 146 -10.92 -0.53 -31.47
C PRO A 146 -9.62 0.12 -30.99
N PRO A 147 -8.53 0.04 -31.77
CA PRO A 147 -7.26 0.65 -31.43
C PRO A 147 -7.41 2.17 -31.28
N THR A 148 -6.78 2.73 -30.25
CA THR A 148 -6.74 4.17 -29.98
C THR A 148 -5.92 4.90 -31.04
N ALA A 149 -6.37 6.09 -31.43
CA ALA A 149 -5.65 6.93 -32.38
C ALA A 149 -4.28 7.35 -31.83
N GLU A 150 -3.29 7.47 -32.72
CA GLU A 150 -1.95 7.90 -32.35
C GLU A 150 -1.94 9.39 -31.99
N VAL A 151 -1.24 9.73 -30.90
CA VAL A 151 -1.10 11.11 -30.44
C VAL A 151 0.02 11.83 -31.20
N GLY A 152 -0.19 13.10 -31.54
CA GLY A 152 0.82 13.96 -32.15
C GLY A 152 2.09 14.08 -31.29
N TYR A 153 3.23 14.34 -31.93
CA TYR A 153 4.54 14.37 -31.28
C TYR A 153 4.74 15.58 -30.33
N GLY A 154 5.80 15.51 -29.52
CA GLY A 154 6.19 16.60 -28.61
C GLY A 154 5.31 16.72 -27.36
N ILE A 155 5.00 17.95 -26.95
CA ILE A 155 4.27 18.26 -25.71
C ILE A 155 2.85 17.67 -25.68
N LYS A 156 2.26 17.43 -26.86
CA LYS A 156 0.95 16.77 -27.02
C LYS A 156 0.93 15.39 -26.36
N ARG A 157 2.05 14.64 -26.37
CA ARG A 157 2.13 13.33 -25.70
C ARG A 157 1.99 13.44 -24.18
N MET A 158 2.67 14.41 -23.56
CA MET A 158 2.57 14.63 -22.10
C MET A 158 1.18 15.14 -21.73
N LEU A 159 0.63 16.08 -22.50
CA LEU A 159 -0.73 16.57 -22.30
C LEU A 159 -1.77 15.46 -22.48
N ALA A 160 -1.60 14.55 -23.43
CA ALA A 160 -2.52 13.42 -23.62
C ALA A 160 -2.55 12.47 -22.41
N ILE A 161 -1.40 12.21 -21.77
CA ILE A 161 -1.35 11.43 -20.53
C ILE A 161 -2.10 12.18 -19.42
N GLY A 162 -1.84 13.48 -19.25
CA GLY A 162 -2.49 14.30 -18.23
C GLY A 162 -4.01 14.42 -18.42
N VAL A 163 -4.47 14.65 -19.64
CA VAL A 163 -5.89 14.72 -20.01
C VAL A 163 -6.57 13.35 -19.81
N SER A 164 -5.91 12.26 -20.22
CA SER A 164 -6.40 10.90 -19.99
C SER A 164 -6.51 10.58 -18.50
N ALA A 165 -5.50 10.94 -17.71
CA ALA A 165 -5.50 10.78 -16.26
C ALA A 165 -6.63 11.60 -15.61
N ALA A 166 -6.81 12.86 -16.01
CA ALA A 166 -7.87 13.73 -15.49
C ALA A 166 -9.28 13.17 -15.79
N ARG A 167 -9.55 12.78 -17.05
CA ARG A 167 -10.85 12.19 -17.40
C ARG A 167 -11.11 10.87 -16.69
N GLU A 168 -10.10 10.02 -16.55
CA GLU A 168 -10.22 8.75 -15.86
C GLU A 168 -10.43 8.95 -14.35
N ALA A 169 -9.75 9.94 -13.75
CA ALA A 169 -9.91 10.34 -12.35
C ALA A 169 -11.31 10.86 -12.05
N ALA A 170 -11.93 11.60 -12.96
CA ALA A 170 -13.33 12.05 -12.86
C ALA A 170 -14.35 11.07 -13.46
N GLY A 171 -13.91 9.86 -13.85
CA GLY A 171 -14.73 8.86 -14.52
C GLY A 171 -15.26 7.78 -13.58
N LEU A 172 -15.58 6.61 -14.14
CA LEU A 172 -16.04 5.45 -13.37
C LEU A 172 -14.99 4.94 -12.36
N SER A 173 -13.71 5.31 -12.49
CA SER A 173 -12.66 4.85 -11.58
C SER A 173 -12.82 5.51 -10.21
N ALA A 174 -13.21 6.79 -10.17
CA ALA A 174 -13.60 7.45 -8.93
C ALA A 174 -14.73 6.71 -8.20
N LEU A 175 -15.73 6.20 -8.93
CA LEU A 175 -16.82 5.45 -8.30
C LEU A 175 -16.32 4.17 -7.62
N TYR A 176 -15.47 3.39 -8.29
CA TYR A 176 -14.92 2.16 -7.69
C TYR A 176 -13.99 2.48 -6.52
N ILE A 177 -13.15 3.51 -6.65
CA ILE A 177 -12.27 3.97 -5.56
C ILE A 177 -13.10 4.40 -4.35
N PHE A 178 -14.17 5.18 -4.58
CA PHE A 178 -15.08 5.63 -3.54
C PHE A 178 -15.75 4.45 -2.82
N ILE A 179 -16.21 3.42 -3.54
CA ILE A 179 -16.75 2.18 -2.95
C ILE A 179 -15.70 1.47 -2.09
N GLY A 180 -14.45 1.41 -2.56
CA GLY A 180 -13.33 0.87 -1.77
C GLY A 180 -13.10 1.63 -0.46
N LEU A 181 -13.10 2.96 -0.52
CA LEU A 181 -12.94 3.84 0.65
C LEU A 181 -14.11 3.71 1.64
N ILE A 182 -15.35 3.55 1.15
CA ILE A 182 -16.50 3.25 2.01
C ILE A 182 -16.30 1.93 2.75
N GLY A 183 -15.74 0.91 2.10
CA GLY A 183 -15.48 -0.40 2.72
C GLY A 183 -14.61 -0.31 3.96
N VAL A 184 -13.43 0.31 3.84
CA VAL A 184 -12.49 0.47 4.96
C VAL A 184 -13.04 1.40 6.04
N SER A 185 -13.76 2.47 5.64
CA SER A 185 -14.37 3.41 6.59
C SER A 185 -15.48 2.75 7.40
N SER A 186 -16.25 1.83 6.78
CA SER A 186 -17.30 1.08 7.44
C SER A 186 -16.74 0.11 8.48
N LEU A 187 -15.61 -0.55 8.19
CA LEU A 187 -14.94 -1.41 9.18
C LEU A 187 -14.53 -0.63 10.43
N GLY A 188 -13.97 0.57 10.24
CA GLY A 188 -13.61 1.47 11.35
C GLY A 188 -14.79 1.94 12.20
N VAL A 189 -16.04 1.71 11.77
CA VAL A 189 -17.25 1.95 12.57
C VAL A 189 -17.79 0.65 13.17
N ILE A 190 -17.67 -0.46 12.47
CA ILE A 190 -18.21 -1.76 12.89
C ILE A 190 -17.37 -2.37 14.01
N ILE A 191 -16.04 -2.35 13.89
CA ILE A 191 -15.13 -3.06 14.79
C ILE A 191 -14.81 -2.19 16.01
N PRO A 192 -15.18 -2.61 17.24
CA PRO A 192 -14.83 -1.89 18.46
C PRO A 192 -13.32 -1.70 18.63
N ALA A 193 -12.91 -0.62 19.31
CA ALA A 193 -11.50 -0.40 19.65
C ALA A 193 -10.98 -1.59 20.47
N GLY A 194 -9.83 -2.14 20.08
CA GLY A 194 -9.25 -3.34 20.68
C GLY A 194 -9.93 -4.67 20.32
N GLY A 195 -10.99 -4.67 19.49
CA GLY A 195 -11.77 -5.88 19.20
C GLY A 195 -11.01 -6.98 18.45
N LEU A 196 -9.86 -6.66 17.85
CA LEU A 196 -9.01 -7.60 17.12
C LEU A 196 -7.70 -7.95 17.85
N GLN A 197 -7.44 -7.35 19.02
CA GLN A 197 -6.14 -7.43 19.70
C GLN A 197 -5.74 -8.87 20.08
N ASN A 198 -6.70 -9.72 20.42
CA ASN A 198 -6.45 -11.10 20.87
C ASN A 198 -6.86 -12.14 19.80
N SER A 199 -7.40 -11.68 18.66
CA SER A 199 -8.02 -12.58 17.67
C SER A 199 -7.00 -13.32 16.81
N MET A 200 -5.77 -12.83 16.75
CA MET A 200 -4.73 -13.27 15.81
C MET A 200 -3.53 -13.94 16.48
N ASN A 201 -3.66 -14.30 17.76
CA ASN A 201 -2.61 -14.96 18.52
C ASN A 201 -2.16 -16.24 17.82
N GLY A 202 -0.86 -16.52 17.90
CA GLY A 202 -0.19 -17.61 17.18
C GLY A 202 -0.80 -18.99 17.35
N ASP A 203 -1.28 -19.31 18.55
CA ASP A 203 -1.84 -20.63 18.86
C ASP A 203 -3.30 -20.81 18.40
N ASN A 204 -3.93 -19.78 17.83
CA ASN A 204 -5.32 -19.83 17.42
C ASN A 204 -5.48 -20.38 15.98
N PRO A 205 -5.96 -21.62 15.78
CA PRO A 205 -6.15 -22.19 14.43
C PRO A 205 -7.25 -21.50 13.63
N ILE A 206 -8.06 -20.63 14.25
CA ILE A 206 -9.13 -19.87 13.58
C ILE A 206 -8.60 -18.52 13.08
N ALA A 207 -7.37 -18.10 13.44
CA ALA A 207 -6.82 -16.79 13.09
C ALA A 207 -6.80 -16.50 11.57
N PRO A 208 -6.35 -17.40 10.68
CA PRO A 208 -6.43 -17.14 9.23
C PRO A 208 -7.87 -16.97 8.71
N LEU A 209 -8.83 -17.66 9.32
CA LEU A 209 -10.24 -17.60 8.95
C LEU A 209 -10.90 -16.30 9.43
N THR A 210 -10.68 -15.90 10.68
CA THR A 210 -11.15 -14.61 11.21
C THR A 210 -10.54 -13.47 10.41
N MET A 211 -9.25 -13.57 10.06
CA MET A 211 -8.59 -12.55 9.25
C MET A 211 -9.20 -12.44 7.85
N THR A 212 -9.59 -13.56 7.25
CA THR A 212 -10.25 -13.55 5.93
C THR A 212 -11.57 -12.77 5.95
N ALA A 213 -12.36 -12.91 7.01
CA ALA A 213 -13.63 -12.20 7.16
C ALA A 213 -13.45 -10.68 7.25
N VAL A 214 -12.35 -10.22 7.84
CA VAL A 214 -12.05 -8.80 8.04
C VAL A 214 -11.21 -8.24 6.89
N ALA A 215 -10.35 -9.02 6.25
CA ALA A 215 -9.35 -8.52 5.30
C ALA A 215 -9.94 -8.01 3.98
N VAL A 216 -11.09 -8.52 3.53
CA VAL A 216 -11.63 -8.15 2.20
C VAL A 216 -12.13 -6.70 2.13
N PRO A 217 -12.84 -6.18 3.15
CA PRO A 217 -13.17 -4.76 3.20
C PRO A 217 -12.03 -3.91 3.79
N VAL A 218 -11.00 -4.52 4.40
CA VAL A 218 -9.78 -3.81 4.79
C VAL A 218 -9.09 -3.34 3.52
N TYR A 219 -8.83 -2.04 3.47
CA TYR A 219 -7.88 -1.47 2.54
C TYR A 219 -6.60 -1.17 3.31
N ALA A 220 -5.51 -1.81 2.91
CA ALA A 220 -4.17 -1.48 3.38
C ALA A 220 -3.29 -1.08 2.19
N THR A 221 -2.55 0.02 2.33
CA THR A 221 -1.46 0.32 1.38
C THR A 221 -0.36 -0.73 1.54
N PRO A 222 0.48 -0.97 0.51
CA PRO A 222 1.54 -1.98 0.59
C PRO A 222 2.48 -1.74 1.79
N LEU A 223 2.78 -0.48 2.10
CA LEU A 223 3.63 -0.10 3.24
C LEU A 223 2.92 -0.38 4.58
N LEU A 224 1.64 -0.02 4.69
CA LEU A 224 0.85 -0.30 5.89
C LEU A 224 0.76 -1.81 6.13
N ALA A 225 0.45 -2.60 5.10
CA ALA A 225 0.35 -4.05 5.20
C ALA A 225 1.67 -4.69 5.69
N MET A 226 2.83 -4.23 5.19
CA MET A 226 4.13 -4.71 5.66
C MET A 226 4.45 -4.30 7.08
N SER A 227 4.02 -3.11 7.51
CA SER A 227 4.15 -2.71 8.92
C SER A 227 3.28 -3.51 9.86
N GLN A 228 2.06 -3.85 9.44
CA GLN A 228 1.23 -4.73 10.23
C GLN A 228 1.81 -6.14 10.31
N LEU A 229 2.32 -6.66 9.19
CA LEU A 229 3.00 -7.96 9.15
C LEU A 229 4.22 -7.98 10.10
N GLY A 230 5.06 -6.93 10.09
CA GLY A 230 6.21 -6.83 10.99
C GLY A 230 5.81 -6.82 12.47
N MET A 231 4.79 -6.04 12.84
CA MET A 231 4.25 -6.04 14.20
C MET A 231 3.62 -7.38 14.58
N MET A 232 2.95 -8.06 13.64
CA MET A 232 2.39 -9.39 13.88
C MET A 232 3.47 -10.41 14.23
N PHE A 233 4.60 -10.43 13.52
CA PHE A 233 5.70 -11.33 13.87
C PHE A 233 6.39 -10.96 15.18
N GLN A 234 6.46 -9.68 15.53
CA GLN A 234 7.01 -9.24 16.82
C GLN A 234 6.16 -9.69 18.01
N HIS A 235 4.84 -9.78 17.85
CA HIS A 235 3.92 -10.25 18.88
C HIS A 235 3.64 -11.77 18.81
N ALA A 236 4.36 -12.51 17.95
CA ALA A 236 4.12 -13.92 17.66
C ALA A 236 2.65 -14.25 17.26
N ASN A 237 2.03 -13.36 16.48
CA ASN A 237 0.73 -13.61 15.85
C ASN A 237 0.86 -14.64 14.71
N SER A 238 -0.27 -15.26 14.33
CA SER A 238 -0.36 -16.26 13.26
C SER A 238 0.25 -15.76 11.92
N PRO A 239 1.31 -16.41 11.39
CA PRO A 239 1.85 -16.11 10.07
C PRO A 239 0.84 -16.33 8.94
N GLY A 240 -0.07 -17.30 9.09
CA GLY A 240 -1.16 -17.54 8.16
C GLY A 240 -2.12 -16.35 8.11
N ALA A 241 -2.49 -15.77 9.25
CA ALA A 241 -3.29 -14.55 9.30
C ALA A 241 -2.54 -13.36 8.66
N ALA A 242 -1.23 -13.24 8.87
CA ALA A 242 -0.42 -12.20 8.24
C ALA A 242 -0.42 -12.35 6.70
N PHE A 243 -0.31 -13.58 6.19
CA PHE A 243 -0.41 -13.85 4.76
C PHE A 243 -1.80 -13.51 4.20
N VAL A 244 -2.87 -13.84 4.91
CA VAL A 244 -4.25 -13.48 4.53
C VAL A 244 -4.43 -11.96 4.50
N LEU A 245 -3.94 -11.24 5.51
CA LEU A 245 -3.97 -9.78 5.54
C LEU A 245 -3.22 -9.20 4.34
N LEU A 246 -2.06 -9.75 4.01
CA LEU A 246 -1.26 -9.29 2.89
C LEU A 246 -1.99 -9.51 1.56
N VAL A 247 -2.51 -10.72 1.30
CA VAL A 247 -3.16 -11.04 0.02
C VAL A 247 -4.53 -10.41 -0.14
N LEU A 248 -5.36 -10.44 0.88
CA LEU A 248 -6.74 -9.91 0.80
C LEU A 248 -6.82 -8.45 1.22
N GLY A 249 -6.14 -8.05 2.29
CA GLY A 249 -6.19 -6.67 2.80
C GLY A 249 -5.37 -5.66 2.00
N ALA A 250 -4.20 -6.06 1.49
CA ALA A 250 -3.44 -5.21 0.56
C ALA A 250 -3.92 -5.41 -0.88
N GLY A 251 -4.10 -6.67 -1.30
CA GLY A 251 -4.42 -7.05 -2.68
C GLY A 251 -5.85 -6.76 -3.12
N MET A 252 -6.82 -6.66 -2.22
CA MET A 252 -8.23 -6.42 -2.56
C MET A 252 -8.83 -5.19 -1.87
N ASN A 253 -10.02 -4.81 -2.34
CA ASN A 253 -10.94 -3.89 -1.67
C ASN A 253 -12.34 -4.06 -2.29
N LEU A 254 -13.37 -3.49 -1.66
CA LEU A 254 -14.74 -3.55 -2.17
C LEU A 254 -14.92 -2.92 -3.56
N GLY A 255 -14.11 -1.91 -3.90
CA GLY A 255 -14.10 -1.27 -5.21
C GLY A 255 -13.71 -2.23 -6.34
N LEU A 256 -12.65 -3.02 -6.14
CA LEU A 256 -12.20 -4.06 -7.06
C LEU A 256 -13.24 -5.17 -7.21
N VAL A 257 -13.84 -5.60 -6.09
CA VAL A 257 -14.92 -6.61 -6.10
C VAL A 257 -16.11 -6.09 -6.92
N PHE A 258 -16.54 -4.85 -6.68
CA PHE A 258 -17.65 -4.25 -7.40
C PHE A 258 -17.33 -4.04 -8.89
N TRP A 259 -16.10 -3.61 -9.22
CA TRP A 259 -15.62 -3.52 -10.59
C TRP A 259 -15.71 -4.89 -11.29
N MET A 260 -15.20 -5.95 -10.65
CA MET A 260 -15.20 -7.30 -11.20
C MET A 260 -16.63 -7.80 -11.46
N ILE A 261 -17.54 -7.60 -10.49
CA ILE A 261 -18.97 -7.95 -10.62
C ILE A 261 -19.59 -7.24 -11.82
N ARG A 262 -19.31 -5.95 -12.00
CA ARG A 262 -19.88 -5.16 -13.09
C ARG A 262 -19.31 -5.55 -14.45
N GLN A 263 -18.05 -5.98 -14.53
CA GLN A 263 -17.39 -6.32 -15.80
C GLN A 263 -17.60 -7.78 -16.23
N TYR A 264 -17.54 -8.73 -15.29
CA TYR A 264 -17.59 -10.16 -15.58
C TYR A 264 -18.92 -10.81 -15.16
N GLY A 265 -19.76 -10.09 -14.43
CA GLY A 265 -21.01 -10.58 -13.86
C GLY A 265 -20.82 -11.22 -12.49
N TRP A 266 -21.88 -11.23 -11.69
CA TRP A 266 -21.88 -11.76 -10.31
C TRP A 266 -21.45 -13.22 -10.23
N LYS A 267 -21.93 -14.09 -11.14
CA LYS A 267 -21.65 -15.53 -11.10
C LYS A 267 -20.15 -15.83 -11.29
N LYS A 268 -19.52 -15.25 -12.32
CA LYS A 268 -18.09 -15.45 -12.59
C LYS A 268 -17.25 -14.90 -11.45
N SER A 269 -17.57 -13.68 -11.01
CA SER A 269 -16.92 -13.01 -9.88
C SER A 269 -16.97 -13.84 -8.59
N GLY A 270 -18.13 -14.45 -8.28
CA GLY A 270 -18.28 -15.33 -7.13
C GLY A 270 -17.43 -16.60 -7.21
N VAL A 271 -17.33 -17.21 -8.39
CA VAL A 271 -16.44 -18.38 -8.62
C VAL A 271 -14.97 -18.00 -8.40
N TRP A 272 -14.53 -16.88 -8.97
CA TRP A 272 -13.16 -16.40 -8.78
C TRP A 272 -12.84 -16.10 -7.32
N PHE A 273 -13.75 -15.42 -6.64
CA PHE A 273 -13.59 -15.08 -5.23
C PHE A 273 -13.56 -16.33 -4.35
N GLY A 274 -14.46 -17.29 -4.59
CA GLY A 274 -14.43 -18.58 -3.88
C GLY A 274 -13.12 -19.34 -4.12
N LEU A 275 -12.64 -19.37 -5.37
CA LEU A 275 -11.36 -19.99 -5.70
C LEU A 275 -10.18 -19.30 -5.01
N LEU A 276 -10.16 -17.96 -5.03
CA LEU A 276 -9.15 -17.16 -4.35
C LEU A 276 -9.12 -17.49 -2.86
N LEU A 277 -10.28 -17.48 -2.19
CA LEU A 277 -10.37 -17.79 -0.76
C LEU A 277 -9.86 -19.19 -0.44
N VAL A 278 -10.24 -20.21 -1.22
CA VAL A 278 -9.79 -21.59 -1.00
C VAL A 278 -8.26 -21.70 -1.14
N VAL A 279 -7.69 -21.11 -2.19
CA VAL A 279 -6.24 -21.18 -2.42
C VAL A 279 -5.46 -20.38 -1.36
N VAL A 280 -5.93 -19.18 -1.02
CA VAL A 280 -5.31 -18.33 0.00
C VAL A 280 -5.36 -18.99 1.37
N LEU A 281 -6.52 -19.50 1.80
CA LEU A 281 -6.65 -20.21 3.09
C LEU A 281 -5.82 -21.48 3.11
N GLY A 282 -5.83 -22.28 2.04
CA GLY A 282 -5.02 -23.50 1.94
C GLY A 282 -3.53 -23.21 2.10
N LEU A 283 -3.02 -22.15 1.46
CA LEU A 283 -1.64 -21.72 1.62
C LEU A 283 -1.39 -21.10 3.00
N ALA A 284 -2.31 -20.28 3.52
CA ALA A 284 -2.20 -19.66 4.83
C ALA A 284 -2.01 -20.70 5.93
N TYR A 285 -2.86 -21.73 5.98
CA TYR A 285 -2.71 -22.85 6.91
C TYR A 285 -1.43 -23.66 6.67
N GLY A 286 -0.99 -23.75 5.42
CA GLY A 286 0.27 -24.41 5.07
C GLY A 286 1.52 -23.68 5.57
N VAL A 287 1.51 -22.34 5.59
CA VAL A 287 2.65 -21.52 6.02
C VAL A 287 2.62 -21.15 7.51
N ASP A 288 1.46 -21.30 8.16
CA ASP A 288 1.24 -20.87 9.55
C ASP A 288 2.21 -21.52 10.54
N ARG A 289 2.38 -22.85 10.47
CA ARG A 289 3.31 -23.57 11.35
C ARG A 289 4.79 -23.47 10.95
N PRO A 290 5.18 -23.62 9.67
CA PRO A 290 6.58 -23.55 9.29
C PRO A 290 7.25 -22.19 9.51
N LEU A 291 6.48 -21.10 9.50
CA LEU A 291 6.97 -19.73 9.70
C LEU A 291 6.69 -19.19 11.10
N TYR A 292 6.23 -20.03 12.03
CA TYR A 292 5.96 -19.56 13.38
C TYR A 292 7.26 -19.18 14.10
N PRO A 293 7.38 -17.98 14.67
CA PRO A 293 8.62 -17.56 15.32
C PRO A 293 8.88 -18.41 16.57
N HIS A 294 9.90 -19.26 16.52
CA HIS A 294 10.32 -20.08 17.65
C HIS A 294 11.29 -19.29 18.54
N GLY A 295 10.80 -18.73 19.64
CA GLY A 295 11.62 -18.00 20.62
C GLY A 295 11.13 -16.60 20.98
N ILE A 296 9.90 -16.25 20.60
CA ILE A 296 9.18 -15.05 21.04
C ILE A 296 7.99 -15.54 21.87
N ASP A 297 7.87 -15.07 23.11
CA ASP A 297 6.68 -15.34 23.91
C ASP A 297 5.48 -14.61 23.28
N ALA A 298 4.36 -15.31 23.14
CA ALA A 298 3.16 -14.71 22.57
C ALA A 298 2.69 -13.56 23.46
N ALA A 299 2.54 -12.38 22.87
CA ALA A 299 2.00 -11.24 23.58
C ALA A 299 0.51 -11.48 23.88
N ASP A 300 0.05 -10.99 25.04
CA ASP A 300 -1.35 -11.16 25.46
C ASP A 300 -2.33 -10.37 24.56
N HIS A 301 -1.86 -9.29 23.92
CA HIS A 301 -2.63 -8.44 23.02
C HIS A 301 -1.72 -7.79 21.96
N SER A 302 -2.27 -7.40 20.81
CA SER A 302 -1.51 -6.73 19.74
C SER A 302 -2.22 -5.49 19.19
N HIS A 303 -1.53 -4.35 19.22
CA HIS A 303 -2.02 -3.06 18.69
C HIS A 303 -2.00 -2.95 17.17
N ALA A 304 -1.47 -3.96 16.46
CA ALA A 304 -1.39 -3.97 15.00
C ALA A 304 -2.76 -3.67 14.33
N PHE A 305 -3.84 -4.20 14.89
CA PHE A 305 -5.15 -4.11 14.27
C PHE A 305 -5.96 -2.86 14.63
N ASP A 306 -5.45 -2.00 15.52
CA ASP A 306 -6.18 -0.81 15.97
C ASP A 306 -6.42 0.20 14.85
N ILE A 307 -5.61 0.17 13.79
CA ILE A 307 -5.81 1.01 12.59
C ILE A 307 -7.08 0.64 11.80
N TYR A 308 -7.59 -0.58 11.95
CA TYR A 308 -8.82 -1.04 11.31
C TYR A 308 -10.06 -0.88 12.21
N CYS A 309 -9.86 -0.54 13.49
CA CYS A 309 -10.92 -0.44 14.49
C CYS A 309 -11.41 1.01 14.66
N ARG A 310 -12.41 1.20 15.54
CA ARG A 310 -12.90 2.53 15.94
C ARG A 310 -11.76 3.42 16.46
N PRO A 311 -11.55 4.62 15.87
CA PRO A 311 -10.42 5.48 16.24
C PRO A 311 -10.61 6.25 17.55
N PHE A 312 -11.83 6.24 18.10
CA PHE A 312 -12.22 7.01 19.28
C PHE A 312 -12.86 6.07 20.32
N LYS A 313 -12.36 6.11 21.56
CA LYS A 313 -12.95 5.43 22.72
C LYS A 313 -13.91 6.40 23.43
N GLY A 314 -15.15 5.99 23.69
CA GLY A 314 -16.12 6.78 24.45
C GLY A 314 -16.77 7.98 23.72
N ALA A 315 -17.35 8.91 24.49
CA ALA A 315 -17.98 10.13 23.98
C ALA A 315 -16.98 11.29 24.02
N ILE A 316 -16.78 11.95 22.88
CA ILE A 316 -15.83 13.07 22.74
C ILE A 316 -16.62 14.38 22.64
N PRO A 317 -16.27 15.42 23.43
CA PRO A 317 -17.03 16.67 23.48
C PRO A 317 -16.98 17.49 22.17
N ASN A 318 -15.93 17.36 21.35
CA ASN A 318 -15.87 17.94 20.00
C ASN A 318 -15.23 16.98 19.00
N VAL A 319 -16.08 16.22 18.33
CA VAL A 319 -15.65 15.20 17.36
C VAL A 319 -14.97 15.83 16.14
N ALA A 320 -15.45 16.97 15.64
CA ALA A 320 -14.89 17.61 14.46
C ALA A 320 -13.44 18.06 14.69
N ASN A 321 -13.15 18.70 15.83
CA ASN A 321 -11.79 19.09 16.19
C ASN A 321 -10.90 17.87 16.40
N ALA A 322 -11.41 16.81 17.06
CA ALA A 322 -10.65 15.58 17.24
C ALA A 322 -10.27 14.92 15.91
N VAL A 323 -11.17 14.92 14.93
CA VAL A 323 -10.90 14.43 13.57
C VAL A 323 -9.81 15.28 12.89
N ILE A 324 -9.93 16.62 12.93
CA ILE A 324 -8.95 17.52 12.30
C ILE A 324 -7.57 17.36 12.92
N MET A 325 -7.48 17.35 14.27
CA MET A 325 -6.21 17.20 14.97
C MET A 325 -5.56 15.85 14.65
N LYS A 326 -6.34 14.77 14.66
CA LYS A 326 -5.82 13.43 14.33
C LYS A 326 -5.39 13.32 12.87
N LEU A 327 -6.10 13.96 11.94
CA LEU A 327 -5.71 14.00 10.53
C LEU A 327 -4.42 14.79 10.31
N GLN A 328 -4.29 15.97 10.93
CA GLN A 328 -3.07 16.78 10.84
C GLN A 328 -1.85 16.08 11.44
N ARG A 329 -2.08 15.29 12.49
CA ARG A 329 -1.05 14.55 13.20
C ARG A 329 -0.59 13.30 12.44
N ASP A 330 -1.54 12.53 11.91
CA ASP A 330 -1.26 11.22 11.31
C ASP A 330 -0.90 11.33 9.81
N THR A 331 -1.12 12.48 9.16
CA THR A 331 -0.83 12.65 7.72
C THR A 331 0.53 13.32 7.47
N PRO A 332 1.51 12.59 6.91
CA PRO A 332 2.79 13.17 6.51
C PRO A 332 2.65 14.13 5.31
N PRO A 333 3.60 15.09 5.13
CA PRO A 333 3.50 16.12 4.10
C PRO A 333 3.37 15.60 2.67
N PHE A 334 4.05 14.50 2.33
CA PHE A 334 4.01 13.95 0.97
C PHE A 334 2.64 13.40 0.58
N GLU A 335 1.88 12.84 1.54
CA GLU A 335 0.50 12.38 1.31
C GLU A 335 -0.44 13.56 1.13
N LEU A 336 -0.24 14.64 1.89
CA LEU A 336 -1.00 15.88 1.72
C LEU A 336 -0.79 16.48 0.32
N TYR A 337 0.46 16.62 -0.13
CA TYR A 337 0.76 17.14 -1.46
C TYR A 337 0.18 16.24 -2.57
N ALA A 338 0.28 14.92 -2.42
CA ALA A 338 -0.34 13.97 -3.35
C ALA A 338 -1.87 14.10 -3.37
N SER A 339 -2.51 14.28 -2.22
CA SER A 339 -3.95 14.46 -2.10
C SER A 339 -4.43 15.75 -2.78
N LEU A 340 -3.70 16.86 -2.60
CA LEU A 340 -3.97 18.13 -3.26
C LEU A 340 -3.83 18.00 -4.79
N MET A 341 -2.76 17.37 -5.25
CA MET A 341 -2.54 17.12 -6.68
C MET A 341 -3.64 16.23 -7.28
N LEU A 342 -4.06 15.18 -6.57
CA LEU A 342 -5.19 14.34 -6.98
C LEU A 342 -6.49 15.14 -7.07
N GLY A 343 -6.76 16.01 -6.08
CA GLY A 343 -7.89 16.93 -6.09
C GLY A 343 -7.89 17.84 -7.33
N CYS A 344 -6.74 18.45 -7.66
CA CYS A 344 -6.58 19.26 -8.87
C CYS A 344 -6.86 18.45 -10.14
N ILE A 345 -6.34 17.24 -10.27
CA ILE A 345 -6.56 16.37 -11.43
C ILE A 345 -8.03 15.98 -11.57
N VAL A 346 -8.71 15.66 -10.46
CA VAL A 346 -10.15 15.37 -10.44
C VAL A 346 -10.95 16.61 -10.87
N LEU A 347 -10.62 17.80 -10.35
CA LEU A 347 -11.28 19.05 -10.75
C LEU A 347 -11.12 19.33 -12.25
N VAL A 348 -9.90 19.19 -12.78
CA VAL A 348 -9.63 19.30 -14.22
C VAL A 348 -10.44 18.27 -14.99
N GLY A 349 -10.53 17.03 -14.51
CA GLY A 349 -11.34 15.98 -15.10
C GLY A 349 -12.83 16.31 -15.16
N ILE A 350 -13.39 16.85 -14.07
CA ILE A 350 -14.78 17.29 -13.99
C ILE A 350 -15.02 18.44 -14.99
N LEU A 351 -14.12 19.41 -15.06
CA LEU A 351 -14.20 20.52 -16.02
C LEU A 351 -14.14 20.01 -17.47
N LEU A 352 -13.25 19.07 -17.78
CA LEU A 352 -13.16 18.45 -19.11
C LEU A 352 -14.43 17.66 -19.47
N ASN A 353 -15.00 16.92 -18.52
CA ASN A 353 -16.20 16.13 -18.75
C ASN A 353 -17.48 16.99 -18.87
N THR A 354 -17.49 18.19 -18.29
CA THR A 354 -18.62 19.12 -18.35
C THR A 354 -18.53 20.08 -19.53
N LEU A 355 -17.36 20.66 -19.78
CA LEU A 355 -17.12 21.68 -20.81
C LEU A 355 -16.71 21.09 -22.16
N ASP A 356 -15.89 20.03 -22.18
CA ASP A 356 -15.45 19.37 -23.42
C ASP A 356 -16.10 17.98 -23.60
N ARG A 357 -17.44 17.98 -23.67
CA ARG A 357 -18.23 16.76 -23.93
C ARG A 357 -17.96 16.16 -25.31
N GLN A 358 -17.54 16.98 -26.27
CA GLN A 358 -17.26 16.54 -27.65
C GLN A 358 -15.83 16.02 -27.84
N HIS A 359 -15.00 15.97 -26.78
CA HIS A 359 -13.62 15.49 -26.85
C HIS A 359 -12.78 16.25 -27.90
N ARG A 360 -13.00 17.56 -28.01
CA ARG A 360 -12.28 18.44 -28.96
C ARG A 360 -10.80 18.53 -28.60
N ILE A 361 -10.48 18.52 -27.31
CA ILE A 361 -9.10 18.56 -26.83
C ILE A 361 -8.37 17.27 -27.23
N GLU A 362 -9.00 16.10 -27.07
CA GLU A 362 -8.43 14.83 -27.54
C GLU A 362 -8.21 14.84 -29.04
N THR A 363 -9.18 15.34 -29.81
CA THR A 363 -9.09 15.40 -31.28
C THR A 363 -7.91 16.29 -31.71
N TRP A 364 -7.66 17.40 -30.99
CA TRP A 364 -6.48 18.25 -31.23
C TRP A 364 -5.16 17.60 -30.79
N LEU A 365 -5.17 16.78 -29.75
CA LEU A 365 -4.00 16.01 -29.33
C LEU A 365 -3.67 14.91 -30.34
N GLU A 366 -4.68 14.30 -30.94
CA GLU A 366 -4.58 13.25 -31.97
C GLU A 366 -4.26 13.82 -33.36
N SER A 367 -4.40 15.14 -33.57
CA SER A 367 -4.03 15.76 -34.83
C SER A 367 -2.51 15.71 -35.04
N GLN A 368 -2.08 14.91 -36.02
CA GLN A 368 -0.68 14.78 -36.41
C GLN A 368 -0.19 16.10 -37.05
N PRO A 369 0.99 16.63 -36.67
CA PRO A 369 1.58 17.77 -37.35
C PRO A 369 1.91 17.43 -38.81
N GLU A 370 1.83 18.41 -39.71
CA GLU A 370 2.27 18.24 -41.10
C GLU A 370 3.73 17.75 -41.15
N VAL A 371 4.04 16.87 -42.10
CA VAL A 371 5.36 16.26 -42.25
C VAL A 371 6.36 17.35 -42.67
N VAL A 372 7.05 17.95 -41.70
CA VAL A 372 8.22 18.80 -41.95
C VAL A 372 9.36 17.90 -42.45
N GLU A 373 10.12 18.36 -43.44
CA GLU A 373 11.23 17.60 -44.03
C GLU A 373 12.14 16.99 -42.94
N LYS A 374 12.30 15.67 -42.99
CA LYS A 374 13.06 14.92 -41.98
C LYS A 374 14.54 15.30 -42.05
N SER A 375 14.98 16.16 -41.12
CA SER A 375 16.41 16.35 -40.84
C SER A 375 17.02 15.03 -40.39
N LYS A 376 18.31 14.77 -40.70
CA LYS A 376 19.03 13.56 -40.26
C LYS A 376 19.07 13.40 -38.73
N PHE A 377 18.88 14.49 -37.99
CA PHE A 377 18.81 14.49 -36.53
C PHE A 377 17.37 14.45 -35.97
N ASP A 378 16.35 14.51 -36.83
CA ASP A 378 14.94 14.48 -36.44
C ASP A 378 14.40 13.05 -36.41
N ILE A 379 14.87 12.29 -35.40
CA ILE A 379 14.45 10.89 -35.18
C ILE A 379 13.16 10.89 -34.36
N VAL A 380 12.06 10.50 -35.01
CA VAL A 380 10.76 10.32 -34.34
C VAL A 380 10.80 9.05 -33.48
N VAL A 381 10.81 9.22 -32.16
CA VAL A 381 10.75 8.11 -31.21
C VAL A 381 9.33 7.53 -31.16
N PRO A 382 9.13 6.22 -31.35
CA PRO A 382 7.83 5.58 -31.22
C PRO A 382 7.23 5.78 -29.82
N GLY A 383 5.91 5.98 -29.75
CA GLY A 383 5.21 6.15 -28.47
C GLY A 383 5.46 4.97 -27.51
N SER A 384 5.57 3.76 -28.05
CA SER A 384 5.80 2.54 -27.27
C SER A 384 7.17 2.50 -26.58
N VAL A 385 8.21 3.08 -27.20
CA VAL A 385 9.54 3.22 -26.59
C VAL A 385 9.50 4.24 -25.45
N LEU A 386 8.82 5.37 -25.65
CA LEU A 386 8.62 6.36 -24.59
C LEU A 386 7.77 5.81 -23.45
N GLY A 387 6.75 5.02 -23.75
CA GLY A 387 5.92 4.35 -22.73
C GLY A 387 6.75 3.36 -21.91
N GLY A 388 7.59 2.54 -22.57
CA GLY A 388 8.54 1.67 -21.89
C GLY A 388 9.53 2.45 -21.01
N LEU A 389 10.11 3.52 -21.54
CA LEU A 389 11.00 4.42 -20.79
C LEU A 389 10.29 5.05 -19.59
N ALA A 390 9.03 5.46 -19.74
CA ALA A 390 8.23 6.04 -18.65
C ALA A 390 7.98 5.02 -17.54
N LEU A 391 7.68 3.76 -17.87
CA LEU A 391 7.54 2.70 -16.86
C LEU A 391 8.86 2.42 -16.14
N VAL A 392 9.97 2.29 -16.87
CA VAL A 392 11.29 2.09 -16.28
C VAL A 392 11.67 3.28 -15.40
N GLY A 393 11.41 4.51 -15.87
CA GLY A 393 11.62 5.74 -15.13
C GLY A 393 10.78 5.79 -13.86
N LEU A 394 9.55 5.29 -13.89
CA LEU A 394 8.67 5.22 -12.72
C LEU A 394 9.17 4.20 -11.69
N ILE A 395 9.69 3.05 -12.13
CA ILE A 395 10.38 2.09 -11.26
C ILE A 395 11.66 2.70 -10.66
N ALA A 396 12.49 3.34 -11.48
CA ALA A 396 13.72 4.00 -11.03
C ALA A 396 13.42 5.13 -10.03
N THR A 397 12.38 5.92 -10.27
CA THR A 397 11.92 6.97 -9.34
C THR A 397 11.42 6.37 -8.04
N SER A 398 10.71 5.23 -8.09
CA SER A 398 10.32 4.50 -6.89
C SER A 398 11.54 4.02 -6.09
N ILE A 399 12.60 3.56 -6.74
CA ILE A 399 13.85 3.14 -6.07
C ILE A 399 14.54 4.35 -5.43
N VAL A 400 14.64 5.47 -6.14
CA VAL A 400 15.17 6.73 -5.57
C VAL A 400 14.32 7.20 -4.40
N GLY A 401 12.99 7.07 -4.50
CA GLY A 401 12.04 7.31 -3.42
C GLY A 401 12.33 6.46 -2.18
N CYS A 402 12.84 5.23 -2.31
CA CYS A 402 13.31 4.43 -1.18
C CYS A 402 14.45 5.10 -0.42
N TYR A 403 15.44 5.66 -1.13
CA TYR A 403 16.57 6.35 -0.48
C TYR A 403 16.16 7.64 0.20
N ALA A 404 15.14 8.34 -0.34
CA ALA A 404 14.58 9.54 0.28
C ALA A 404 13.72 9.21 1.51
N TYR A 405 12.95 8.10 1.46
CA TYR A 405 12.10 7.67 2.57
C TYR A 405 12.89 7.02 3.72
N TYR A 406 14.00 6.34 3.40
CA TYR A 406 14.94 5.74 4.37
C TYR A 406 16.25 6.53 4.38
N PRO A 407 16.32 7.66 5.12
CA PRO A 407 17.51 8.51 5.19
C PRO A 407 18.72 7.78 5.79
N PRO A 408 19.93 8.34 5.66
CA PRO A 408 21.14 7.71 6.20
C PRO A 408 21.08 7.61 7.73
N PRO A 409 21.78 6.64 8.34
CA PRO A 409 21.73 6.41 9.78
C PRO A 409 22.05 7.63 10.65
N GLU A 410 22.93 8.51 10.18
CA GLU A 410 23.30 9.74 10.88
C GLU A 410 22.12 10.71 11.04
N ASP A 411 21.39 10.99 9.95
CA ASP A 411 20.18 11.84 9.96
C ASP A 411 19.09 11.21 10.84
N VAL A 412 18.89 9.88 10.73
CA VAL A 412 17.91 9.17 11.55
C VAL A 412 18.24 9.27 13.04
N LEU A 413 19.52 9.11 13.43
CA LEU A 413 19.94 9.20 14.83
C LEU A 413 19.81 10.63 15.40
N GLU A 414 19.89 11.65 14.56
CA GLU A 414 19.63 13.05 14.93
C GLU A 414 18.13 13.27 15.19
N GLU A 415 17.27 12.91 14.25
CA GLU A 415 15.81 13.03 14.39
C GLU A 415 15.28 12.20 15.57
N MET A 416 15.80 10.98 15.74
CA MET A 416 15.42 10.10 16.84
C MET A 416 15.83 10.67 18.20
N ARG A 417 16.85 11.54 18.27
CA ARG A 417 17.24 12.22 19.50
C ARG A 417 16.21 13.26 19.92
N ILE A 418 15.68 14.01 18.95
CA ILE A 418 14.64 15.03 19.15
C ILE A 418 13.35 14.33 19.58
N ALA A 419 12.88 13.35 18.79
CA ALA A 419 11.65 12.62 19.09
C ALA A 419 11.68 11.96 20.48
N LYS A 420 12.83 11.40 20.87
CA LYS A 420 12.99 10.79 22.20
C LYS A 420 12.94 11.83 23.31
N ALA A 421 13.52 13.00 23.12
CA ALA A 421 13.51 14.06 24.13
C ALA A 421 12.06 14.47 24.44
N GLU A 422 11.24 14.63 23.41
CA GLU A 422 9.82 14.90 23.56
C GLU A 422 9.09 13.73 24.22
N ALA A 423 9.23 12.49 23.71
CA ALA A 423 8.59 11.30 24.26
C ALA A 423 8.84 11.13 25.76
N LEU A 424 10.11 11.15 26.16
CA LEU A 424 10.50 10.96 27.56
C LEU A 424 10.13 12.17 28.43
N GLY A 425 10.17 13.38 27.88
CA GLY A 425 9.76 14.60 28.57
C GLY A 425 8.27 14.60 28.90
N SER A 426 7.43 14.27 27.90
CA SER A 426 5.99 14.14 28.11
C SER A 426 5.60 13.01 29.05
N ALA A 427 6.30 11.86 28.97
CA ALA A 427 6.09 10.74 29.89
C ALA A 427 6.29 11.19 31.36
N LEU A 428 7.38 11.94 31.62
CA LEU A 428 7.66 12.46 32.97
C LEU A 428 6.64 13.51 33.44
N SER A 429 6.01 14.23 32.51
CA SER A 429 4.99 15.24 32.82
C SER A 429 3.58 14.65 32.99
N GLY A 430 3.38 13.36 32.67
CA GLY A 430 2.08 12.69 32.71
C GLY A 430 1.16 13.02 31.53
N ASP A 431 1.68 13.62 30.45
CA ASP A 431 0.92 13.84 29.21
C ASP A 431 0.92 12.57 28.36
N GLU A 432 -0.02 11.67 28.67
CA GLU A 432 -0.20 10.39 27.98
C GLU A 432 -0.32 10.55 26.46
N THR A 433 -1.13 11.51 26.00
CA THR A 433 -1.43 11.66 24.58
C THR A 433 -0.20 12.15 23.79
N HIS A 434 0.55 13.11 24.33
CA HIS A 434 1.77 13.60 23.71
C HIS A 434 2.88 12.55 23.76
N SER A 435 2.98 11.84 24.88
CA SER A 435 3.97 10.79 25.10
C SER A 435 3.80 9.63 24.14
N LYS A 436 2.57 9.09 24.02
CA LYS A 436 2.24 8.03 23.08
C LYS A 436 2.59 8.41 21.63
N TYR A 437 2.24 9.63 21.21
CA TYR A 437 2.55 10.13 19.88
C TYR A 437 4.05 10.12 19.55
N TRP A 438 4.89 10.65 20.46
CA TRP A 438 6.33 10.70 20.20
C TRP A 438 7.02 9.35 20.38
N MET A 439 6.49 8.46 21.23
CA MET A 439 6.95 7.07 21.30
C MET A 439 6.71 6.33 19.99
N GLU A 440 5.53 6.47 19.38
CA GLU A 440 5.24 5.92 18.04
C GLU A 440 6.21 6.45 16.97
N ILE A 441 6.54 7.74 17.01
CA ILE A 441 7.52 8.35 16.10
C ILE A 441 8.93 7.81 16.34
N CYS A 442 9.34 7.65 17.60
CA CYS A 442 10.63 7.04 17.93
C CYS A 442 10.73 5.60 17.44
N ASP A 443 9.66 4.83 17.60
CA ASP A 443 9.54 3.47 17.10
C ASP A 443 9.71 3.44 15.57
N ASP A 444 8.99 4.29 14.82
CA ASP A 444 9.11 4.39 13.35
C ASP A 444 10.53 4.79 12.90
N TRP A 445 11.16 5.77 13.57
CA TRP A 445 12.56 6.12 13.30
C TRP A 445 13.53 4.97 13.57
N SER A 446 13.30 4.19 14.63
CA SER A 446 14.13 3.01 14.92
C SER A 446 14.05 1.97 13.80
N ARG A 447 12.87 1.81 13.17
CA ARG A 447 12.67 0.90 12.04
C ARG A 447 13.31 1.45 10.76
N LYS A 448 13.14 2.75 10.49
CA LYS A 448 13.81 3.44 9.38
C LYS A 448 15.33 3.38 9.49
N LEU A 449 15.88 3.39 10.70
CA LEU A 449 17.31 3.22 10.94
C LEU A 449 17.80 1.86 10.40
N GLU A 450 17.12 0.78 10.78
CA GLU A 450 17.46 -0.58 10.32
C GLU A 450 17.39 -0.71 8.79
N VAL A 451 16.33 -0.16 8.19
CA VAL A 451 16.14 -0.20 6.73
C VAL A 451 17.17 0.67 6.01
N GLY A 452 17.41 1.88 6.52
CA GLY A 452 18.34 2.85 5.96
C GLY A 452 19.78 2.35 5.96
N THR A 453 20.19 1.61 7.01
CA THR A 453 21.48 0.91 7.07
C THR A 453 21.54 -0.24 6.06
N PHE A 454 20.55 -1.14 6.05
CA PHE A 454 20.54 -2.27 5.12
C PHE A 454 20.58 -1.82 3.65
N LEU A 455 19.87 -0.74 3.31
CA LEU A 455 19.82 -0.20 1.96
C LEU A 455 21.18 0.30 1.45
N ARG A 456 22.04 0.80 2.34
CA ARG A 456 23.34 1.40 1.99
C ARG A 456 24.49 0.40 2.10
N ASP A 457 24.48 -0.41 3.16
CA ASP A 457 25.58 -1.32 3.48
C ASP A 457 25.33 -2.76 2.96
N GLY A 458 24.10 -3.05 2.49
CA GLY A 458 23.69 -4.35 1.96
C GLY A 458 23.56 -5.47 3.00
N LYS A 459 23.83 -5.17 4.27
CA LYS A 459 23.76 -6.09 5.41
C LYS A 459 23.32 -5.34 6.66
N LEU A 460 22.64 -6.05 7.57
CA LEU A 460 22.29 -5.56 8.90
C LEU A 460 22.61 -6.69 9.88
N SER A 461 23.52 -6.45 10.82
CA SER A 461 23.95 -7.50 11.76
C SER A 461 22.85 -7.83 12.78
N ASP A 462 22.87 -9.04 13.32
CA ASP A 462 21.95 -9.43 14.40
C ASP A 462 22.14 -8.54 15.63
N TYR A 463 23.36 -8.04 15.86
CA TYR A 463 23.64 -7.09 16.94
C TYR A 463 22.85 -5.79 16.76
N HIS A 464 22.84 -5.21 15.55
CA HIS A 464 22.04 -4.03 15.23
C HIS A 464 20.54 -4.27 15.45
N ARG A 465 20.01 -5.39 14.94
CA ARG A 465 18.59 -5.77 15.09
C ARG A 465 18.19 -5.91 16.55
N ILE A 466 19.01 -6.59 17.36
CA ILE A 466 18.75 -6.79 18.79
C ILE A 466 18.76 -5.46 19.54
N LYS A 467 19.69 -4.54 19.24
CA LYS A 467 19.72 -3.22 19.88
C LYS A 467 18.48 -2.40 19.55
N ALA A 468 18.05 -2.40 18.29
CA ALA A 468 16.85 -1.68 17.86
C ALA A 468 15.59 -2.29 18.50
N ARG A 469 15.51 -3.62 18.57
CA ARG A 469 14.40 -4.34 19.23
C ARG A 469 14.30 -4.02 20.73
N ILE A 470 15.40 -4.09 21.47
CA ILE A 470 15.43 -3.76 22.91
C ILE A 470 14.99 -2.30 23.16
N PHE A 471 15.34 -1.38 22.24
CA PHE A 471 14.90 0.01 22.34
C PHE A 471 13.38 0.12 22.17
N ARG A 472 12.80 -0.54 21.17
CA ARG A 472 11.35 -0.56 20.93
C ARG A 472 10.57 -1.21 22.07
N GLU A 473 11.00 -2.39 22.55
CA GLU A 473 10.37 -3.08 23.69
C GLU A 473 10.32 -2.18 24.94
N GLN A 474 11.34 -1.34 25.16
CA GLN A 474 11.34 -0.41 26.29
C GLN A 474 10.44 0.81 26.08
N LEU A 475 10.26 1.27 24.83
CA LEU A 475 9.29 2.31 24.52
C LEU A 475 7.86 1.80 24.74
N GLU A 476 7.57 0.59 24.30
CA GLU A 476 6.27 -0.07 24.50
C GLU A 476 5.95 -0.27 25.99
N LEU A 477 6.92 -0.75 26.77
CA LEU A 477 6.76 -0.80 28.23
C LEU A 477 6.50 0.58 28.84
N LEU A 478 7.21 1.62 28.37
CA LEU A 478 6.99 2.98 28.87
C LEU A 478 5.57 3.48 28.52
N GLU A 479 5.05 3.13 27.35
CA GLU A 479 3.68 3.45 26.95
C GLU A 479 2.68 2.85 27.95
N HIS A 480 2.81 1.56 28.28
CA HIS A 480 1.96 0.90 29.26
C HIS A 480 2.03 1.56 30.65
N GLU A 481 3.23 1.84 31.16
CA GLU A 481 3.39 2.47 32.48
C GLU A 481 2.83 3.91 32.53
N VAL A 482 2.85 4.62 31.39
CA VAL A 482 2.23 5.95 31.27
C VAL A 482 0.70 5.83 31.23
N GLU A 483 0.14 4.84 30.53
CA GLU A 483 -1.30 4.56 30.50
C GLU A 483 -1.83 4.12 31.88
N ASP A 484 -1.06 3.31 32.61
CA ASP A 484 -1.39 2.82 33.96
C ASP A 484 -1.14 3.87 35.06
N ASN A 485 -0.54 5.02 34.71
CA ASN A 485 -0.25 6.15 35.58
C ASN A 485 0.66 5.77 36.78
N GLU A 486 1.74 5.03 36.50
CA GLU A 486 2.75 4.59 37.48
C GLU A 486 4.04 5.44 37.43
N PRO A 487 4.11 6.61 38.11
CA PRO A 487 5.16 7.60 37.90
C PRO A 487 6.58 7.13 38.31
N GLU A 488 6.69 6.19 39.26
CA GLU A 488 7.98 5.66 39.69
C GLU A 488 8.58 4.70 38.65
N GLU A 489 7.76 3.86 38.01
CA GLU A 489 8.20 2.97 36.93
C GLU A 489 8.52 3.78 35.67
N VAL A 490 7.71 4.78 35.34
CA VAL A 490 7.99 5.75 34.26
C VAL A 490 9.39 6.37 34.42
N ARG A 491 9.74 6.88 35.61
CA ARG A 491 11.09 7.45 35.85
C ARG A 491 12.21 6.44 35.65
N LYS A 492 12.04 5.20 36.10
CA LYS A 492 13.03 4.13 35.92
C LYS A 492 13.22 3.79 34.45
N LEU A 493 12.13 3.64 33.69
CA LEU A 493 12.14 3.34 32.27
C LEU A 493 12.76 4.48 31.46
N VAL A 494 12.42 5.75 31.74
CA VAL A 494 13.01 6.92 31.09
C VAL A 494 14.54 6.91 31.19
N ALA A 495 15.08 6.66 32.38
CA ALA A 495 16.53 6.56 32.58
C ALA A 495 17.15 5.35 31.85
N LYS A 496 16.42 4.23 31.77
CA LYS A 496 16.86 3.01 31.07
C LYS A 496 16.90 3.24 29.55
N ILE A 497 15.84 3.81 28.97
CA ILE A 497 15.72 4.13 27.54
C ILE A 497 16.81 5.09 27.09
N GLY A 498 17.11 6.11 27.91
CA GLY A 498 18.20 7.05 27.62
C GLY A 498 19.55 6.34 27.40
N ARG A 499 19.88 5.36 28.25
CA ARG A 499 21.11 4.54 28.11
C ARG A 499 21.03 3.57 26.94
N THR A 500 19.88 2.94 26.72
CA THR A 500 19.65 2.03 25.59
C THR A 500 19.85 2.76 24.26
N GLN A 501 19.35 3.99 24.15
CA GLN A 501 19.51 4.77 22.93
C GLN A 501 20.96 5.16 22.64
N LEU A 502 21.76 5.51 23.65
CA LEU A 502 23.18 5.78 23.44
C LEU A 502 23.91 4.54 22.91
N ARG A 503 23.56 3.35 23.43
CA ARG A 503 24.12 2.08 22.95
C ARG A 503 23.67 1.79 21.51
N LEU A 504 22.40 2.04 21.18
CA LEU A 504 21.87 1.91 19.82
C LEU A 504 22.62 2.84 18.85
N ALA A 505 22.69 4.13 19.17
CA ALA A 505 23.41 5.12 18.36
C ALA A 505 24.88 4.70 18.14
N SER A 506 25.57 4.25 19.20
CA SER A 506 26.97 3.80 19.08
C SER A 506 27.14 2.56 18.20
N ALA A 507 26.17 1.63 18.21
CA ALA A 507 26.20 0.44 17.36
C ALA A 507 26.08 0.81 15.88
N PHE A 508 25.21 1.78 15.56
CA PHE A 508 24.97 2.22 14.19
C PHE A 508 25.99 3.23 13.66
N SER A 509 26.75 3.91 14.55
CA SER A 509 27.77 4.87 14.15
C SER A 509 29.18 4.27 14.02
N ASN A 510 29.53 3.29 14.86
CA ASN A 510 30.92 2.83 15.01
C ASN A 510 31.23 1.52 14.29
N GLU A 511 30.21 0.72 13.92
CA GLU A 511 30.37 -0.57 13.23
C GLU A 511 29.80 -0.51 11.80
N ARG A 512 30.39 0.34 10.94
CA ARG A 512 30.11 0.33 9.48
C ARG A 512 30.87 -0.80 8.79
#